data_AF-A0A7V6ECG2-F1
#
_entry.id   AF-A0A7V6ECG2-F1
#
_cell.length_a   1.000
_cell.length_b   1.000
_cell.length_c   1.000
_cell.angle_alpha   90.00
_cell.angle_beta   90.00
_cell.angle_gamma   90.00
#
_symmetry.space_group_name_H-M   'P 1'
#
loop_
_entity.id
_entity.type
_entity.pdbx_description
1 polymer ?
#
loop_
_entity_poly.entity_id
_entity_poly.type
_entity_poly.pdbx_seq_one_letter_code
_entity_poly.pdbx_strand_id
1 'polypeptide(L)'
;MEYFDAHVHLQDKRLKPFLSKILEEMSINKISRVSVCGTCEEDWLDLEFLARSHDPIIPSFGVHPWYVKKVSPAWADKLNQLVHKYNCGIGEIGIDGWVKGIDMGLQ
;
A
#
# COMPACT_ATOMS: atom_id res chain seq x y z
N MET A 1 7.87 6.34 -24.32
CA MET A 1 7.12 6.84 -23.15
C MET A 1 7.39 5.88 -22.01
N GLU A 2 7.74 6.42 -20.84
CA GLU A 2 7.80 5.67 -19.58
C GLU A 2 6.55 5.98 -18.78
N TYR A 3 6.07 5.00 -18.02
CA TYR A 3 4.86 5.08 -17.22
C TYR A 3 5.15 4.93 -15.74
N PHE A 4 4.30 5.56 -14.95
CA PHE A 4 4.23 5.42 -13.50
C PHE A 4 2.86 4.87 -13.14
N ASP A 5 2.79 3.71 -12.49
CA ASP A 5 1.52 3.27 -11.89
C ASP A 5 1.34 4.00 -10.56
N ALA A 6 0.36 4.90 -10.51
CA ALA A 6 0.14 5.74 -9.35
C ALA A 6 -0.52 5.02 -8.18
N HIS A 7 -1.11 3.83 -8.39
CA HIS A 7 -1.85 3.14 -7.35
C HIS A 7 -2.08 1.65 -7.66
N VAL A 8 -1.35 0.78 -6.96
CA VAL A 8 -1.52 -0.67 -7.06
C VAL A 8 -1.39 -1.35 -5.70
N HIS A 9 -1.94 -2.55 -5.54
CA HIS A 9 -1.87 -3.35 -4.31
C HIS A 9 -1.11 -4.67 -4.53
N LEU A 10 0.18 -4.59 -4.86
CA LEU A 10 1.02 -5.76 -5.16
C LEU A 10 1.24 -6.69 -3.95
N GLN A 11 1.06 -6.18 -2.73
CA GLN A 11 1.12 -6.96 -1.49
C GLN A 11 -0.09 -7.90 -1.29
N ASP A 12 -1.14 -7.75 -2.11
CA ASP A 12 -2.30 -8.62 -2.03
C ASP A 12 -1.91 -10.09 -2.24
N LYS A 13 -2.39 -10.95 -1.33
CA LYS A 13 -2.08 -12.39 -1.33
C LYS A 13 -2.44 -13.09 -2.64
N ARG A 14 -3.45 -12.58 -3.36
CA ARG A 14 -3.88 -13.10 -4.68
C ARG A 14 -2.81 -12.91 -5.76
N LEU A 15 -1.93 -11.92 -5.61
CA LEU A 15 -0.88 -11.60 -6.57
C LEU A 15 0.47 -12.26 -6.25
N LYS A 16 0.66 -12.79 -5.03
CA LYS A 16 1.93 -13.43 -4.62
C LYS A 16 2.44 -14.49 -5.62
N PRO A 17 1.62 -15.40 -6.18
CA PRO A 17 2.10 -16.38 -7.17
C PRO A 17 2.54 -15.76 -8.50
N PHE A 18 2.13 -14.53 -8.79
CA PHE A 18 2.35 -13.86 -10.08
C PHE A 18 3.34 -12.70 -10.00
N LEU A 19 3.81 -12.34 -8.80
CA LEU A 19 4.64 -11.15 -8.58
C LEU A 19 5.86 -11.08 -9.50
N SER A 20 6.60 -12.19 -9.65
CA SER A 20 7.76 -12.24 -10.54
C SER A 20 7.40 -11.93 -11.99
N LYS A 21 6.27 -12.47 -12.47
CA LYS A 21 5.78 -12.20 -13.82
C LYS A 21 5.32 -10.75 -13.97
N ILE A 22 4.64 -10.20 -12.96
CA ILE A 22 4.19 -8.80 -12.96
C ILE A 22 5.40 -7.85 -13.09
N LEU A 23 6.47 -8.09 -12.32
CA LEU A 23 7.68 -7.27 -12.38
C LEU A 23 8.39 -7.35 -13.74
N GLU A 24 8.41 -8.53 -14.37
CA GLU A 24 8.91 -8.70 -15.75
C GLU A 24 8.06 -7.91 -16.74
N GLU A 25 6.74 -8.04 -16.66
CA GLU A 25 5.80 -7.32 -17.53
C GLU A 25 5.88 -5.80 -17.33
N MET A 26 6.11 -5.30 -16.11
CA MET A 26 6.33 -3.89 -15.86
C MET A 26 7.52 -3.35 -16.68
N SER A 27 8.62 -4.09 -16.71
CA SER A 27 9.81 -3.73 -17.49
C SER A 27 9.50 -3.71 -19.00
N ILE A 28 8.87 -4.77 -19.52
CA ILE A 28 8.48 -4.90 -20.93
C ILE A 28 7.55 -3.75 -21.37
N ASN A 29 6.61 -3.39 -20.51
CA ASN A 29 5.61 -2.34 -20.78
C ASN A 29 6.07 -0.93 -20.38
N LYS A 30 7.35 -0.75 -20.02
CA LYS A 30 7.96 0.55 -19.66
C LYS A 30 7.30 1.23 -18.46
N ILE A 31 6.77 0.46 -17.51
CA ILE A 31 6.35 0.94 -16.19
C ILE A 31 7.59 1.00 -15.31
N SER A 32 8.17 2.19 -15.16
CA SER A 32 9.48 2.35 -14.53
C SER A 32 9.41 2.38 -13.00
N ARG A 33 8.27 2.81 -12.44
CA ARG A 33 7.99 2.81 -11.00
C ARG A 33 6.50 2.63 -10.73
N VAL A 34 6.19 2.15 -9.53
CA VAL A 34 4.82 1.93 -9.06
C VAL A 34 4.67 2.38 -7.61
N SER A 35 3.57 3.05 -7.28
CA SER A 35 3.17 3.31 -5.90
C SER A 35 2.32 2.15 -5.40
N VAL A 36 2.86 1.40 -4.44
CA VAL A 36 2.14 0.27 -3.83
C VAL A 36 1.49 0.74 -2.54
N CYS A 37 0.15 0.74 -2.51
CA CYS A 37 -0.63 1.38 -1.45
C CYS A 37 -1.08 0.34 -0.41
N GLY A 38 -0.63 0.51 0.83
CA GLY A 38 -1.12 -0.23 1.99
C GLY A 38 -2.55 0.18 2.35
N THR A 39 -3.29 -0.74 2.94
CA THR A 39 -4.70 -0.54 3.30
C THR A 39 -4.95 -0.62 4.80
N CYS A 40 -4.11 -1.34 5.55
CA CYS A 40 -4.27 -1.54 6.99
C CYS A 40 -2.96 -2.04 7.63
N GLU A 41 -2.86 -2.02 8.96
CA GLU A 41 -1.63 -2.44 9.66
C GLU A 41 -1.16 -3.85 9.28
N GLU A 42 -2.10 -4.74 8.96
CA GLU A 42 -1.82 -6.14 8.62
C GLU A 42 -1.07 -6.31 7.31
N ASP A 43 -1.14 -5.35 6.38
CA ASP A 43 -0.46 -5.44 5.08
C ASP A 43 0.85 -4.66 4.99
N TRP A 44 1.15 -3.81 5.99
CA TRP A 44 2.36 -2.98 6.00
C TRP A 44 3.65 -3.78 6.02
N LEU A 45 3.69 -4.95 6.68
CA LEU A 45 4.89 -5.80 6.68
C LEU A 45 5.17 -6.43 5.31
N ASP A 46 4.13 -6.91 4.62
CA ASP A 46 4.28 -7.43 3.25
C ASP A 46 4.69 -6.29 2.29
N LEU A 47 4.12 -5.10 2.46
CA LEU A 47 4.49 -3.90 1.69
C LEU A 47 5.94 -3.46 1.94
N GLU A 48 6.37 -3.44 3.20
CA GLU A 48 7.77 -3.14 3.58
C GLU A 48 8.73 -4.13 2.92
N PHE A 49 8.41 -5.42 2.95
CA PHE A 49 9.21 -6.45 2.29
C PHE A 49 9.32 -6.20 0.78
N LEU A 50 8.21 -5.89 0.11
CA LEU A 50 8.19 -5.60 -1.32
C LEU A 50 9.05 -4.38 -1.67
N ALA A 51 8.87 -3.26 -0.97
CA ALA A 51 9.61 -2.03 -1.21
C ALA A 51 11.12 -2.21 -1.02
N ARG A 52 11.54 -3.05 -0.07
CA ARG A 52 12.95 -3.38 0.15
C ARG A 52 13.53 -4.33 -0.89
N SER A 53 12.70 -5.15 -1.51
CA SER A 53 13.13 -6.22 -2.42
C SER A 53 13.17 -5.80 -3.88
N HIS A 54 12.47 -4.71 -4.23
CA HIS A 54 12.26 -4.29 -5.61
C HIS A 54 12.33 -2.76 -5.76
N ASP A 55 13.42 -2.28 -6.35
CA ASP A 55 13.68 -0.84 -6.59
C ASP A 55 12.55 -0.03 -7.27
N PRO A 56 11.75 -0.60 -8.20
CA PRO A 56 10.64 0.13 -8.81
C PRO A 56 9.49 0.46 -7.85
N ILE A 57 9.41 -0.21 -6.70
CA ILE A 57 8.29 -0.09 -5.76
C ILE A 57 8.54 1.09 -4.80
N ILE A 58 7.60 2.04 -4.79
CA ILE A 58 7.50 3.08 -3.77
C ILE A 58 6.32 2.73 -2.87
N PRO A 59 6.52 2.49 -1.56
CA PRO A 59 5.41 2.16 -0.68
C PRO A 59 4.60 3.41 -0.33
N SER A 60 3.32 3.24 -0.07
CA SER A 60 2.48 4.20 0.64
C SER A 60 1.85 3.51 1.85
N PHE A 61 2.00 4.10 3.04
CA PHE A 61 1.48 3.54 4.28
C PHE A 61 0.32 4.38 4.83
N GLY A 62 -0.76 3.72 5.22
CA GLY A 62 -2.00 4.35 5.64
C GLY A 62 -3.04 3.33 6.04
N VAL A 63 -4.15 3.83 6.57
CA VAL A 63 -5.31 3.02 6.95
C VAL A 63 -6.48 3.45 6.09
N HIS A 64 -6.90 2.58 5.19
CA HIS A 64 -8.04 2.82 4.32
C HIS A 64 -9.32 2.92 5.18
N PRO A 65 -10.30 3.76 4.81
CA PRO A 65 -11.45 4.09 5.66
C PRO A 65 -12.26 2.86 6.10
N TRP A 66 -12.20 1.77 5.34
CA TRP A 66 -12.85 0.49 5.70
C TRP A 66 -12.24 -0.22 6.89
N TYR A 67 -11.00 0.08 7.25
CA TYR A 67 -10.24 -0.62 8.30
C TYR A 67 -10.04 0.22 9.56
N VAL A 68 -10.52 1.47 9.62
CA VAL A 68 -10.34 2.37 10.77
C VAL A 68 -10.84 1.79 12.09
N LYS A 69 -11.88 0.94 12.07
CA LYS A 69 -12.39 0.25 13.27
C LYS A 69 -11.45 -0.81 13.84
N LYS A 70 -10.48 -1.27 13.06
CA LYS A 70 -9.58 -2.38 13.40
C LYS A 70 -8.18 -1.92 13.81
N VAL A 71 -7.92 -0.62 13.74
CA VAL A 71 -6.60 -0.09 14.11
C VAL A 71 -6.30 -0.39 15.58
N SER A 72 -5.08 -0.83 15.82
CA SER A 72 -4.55 -1.05 17.16
C SER A 72 -4.21 0.29 17.83
N PRO A 73 -4.17 0.39 19.17
CA PRO A 73 -3.77 1.64 19.83
C PRO A 73 -2.39 2.19 19.41
N ALA A 74 -1.52 1.35 18.86
CA ALA A 74 -0.17 1.71 18.42
C ALA A 74 -0.08 2.01 16.90
N TRP A 75 -1.19 2.03 16.16
CA TRP A 75 -1.19 2.17 14.71
C TRP A 75 -0.47 3.44 14.24
N ALA A 76 -0.71 4.56 14.93
CA ALA A 76 -0.14 5.85 14.58
C ALA A 76 1.37 5.89 14.81
N ASP A 77 1.85 5.30 15.91
CA ASP A 77 3.28 5.20 16.21
C ASP A 77 4.00 4.32 15.18
N LYS A 78 3.39 3.20 14.79
CA LYS A 78 3.92 2.32 13.75
C LYS A 78 3.98 3.04 12.39
N LEU A 79 2.91 3.74 12.01
CA LEU A 79 2.89 4.54 10.79
C LEU A 79 4.00 5.59 10.83
N ASN A 80 4.14 6.30 11.95
CA ASN A 80 5.16 7.33 12.14
C ASN A 80 6.58 6.75 11.97
N GLN A 81 6.84 5.55 12.51
CA GLN A 81 8.12 4.86 12.31
C GLN A 81 8.37 4.50 10.84
N LEU A 82 7.35 4.01 10.13
CA LEU A 82 7.46 3.65 8.71
C LEU A 82 7.76 4.86 7.83
N VAL A 83 7.05 5.98 8.02
CA VAL A 83 7.25 7.20 7.22
C VAL A 83 8.59 7.88 7.47
N HIS A 84 9.21 7.68 8.64
CA HIS A 84 10.57 8.13 8.91
C HIS A 84 11.63 7.17 8.36
N LYS A 85 11.29 5.90 8.18
CA LYS A 85 12.22 4.85 7.73
C LYS A 85 12.33 4.77 6.21
N TYR A 86 11.27 5.10 5.48
CA TYR A 86 11.19 4.93 4.03
C TYR A 86 10.88 6.24 3.30
N ASN A 87 11.37 6.37 2.08
CA ASN A 87 10.83 7.34 1.13
C ASN A 87 9.50 6.79 0.60
N CYS A 88 8.40 7.21 1.22
CA CYS A 88 7.08 6.63 1.00
C CYS A 88 5.99 7.71 0.87
N GLY A 89 4.83 7.31 0.34
CA GLY A 89 3.60 8.08 0.46
C GLY A 89 2.89 7.84 1.80
N ILE A 90 1.92 8.70 2.11
CA ILE A 90 0.93 8.46 3.17
C ILE A 90 -0.39 8.12 2.49
N GLY A 91 -0.87 6.90 2.67
CA GLY A 91 -2.04 6.36 1.99
C GLY A 91 -2.06 4.83 2.02
N GLU A 92 -3.18 4.18 1.72
CA GLU A 92 -4.44 4.80 1.32
C GLU A 92 -5.23 5.29 2.54
N ILE A 93 -5.74 6.53 2.46
CA ILE A 93 -6.55 7.19 3.49
C ILE A 93 -7.66 7.99 2.80
N GLY A 94 -8.75 8.31 3.50
CA GLY A 94 -9.82 9.12 2.93
C GLY A 94 -11.15 8.92 3.64
N ILE A 95 -12.23 8.99 2.87
CA ILE A 95 -13.59 8.77 3.34
C ILE A 95 -14.32 7.89 2.32
N ASP A 96 -14.99 6.84 2.79
CA ASP A 96 -15.81 5.98 1.93
C ASP A 96 -17.08 5.49 2.64
N GLY A 97 -18.23 6.00 2.17
CA GLY A 97 -19.56 5.65 2.65
C GLY A 97 -20.30 4.59 1.81
N TRP A 98 -19.64 3.95 0.85
CA TRP A 98 -20.26 2.95 -0.03
C TRP A 98 -20.54 1.62 0.69
N VAL A 99 -19.64 1.20 1.58
CA VAL A 99 -19.74 -0.09 2.28
C VAL A 99 -20.64 0.01 3.52
N LYS A 100 -21.51 -0.98 3.72
CA LYS A 100 -22.39 -1.05 4.89
C LYS A 100 -21.60 -1.40 6.16
N GLY A 101 -22.02 -0.86 7.31
CA GLY A 101 -21.41 -1.16 8.62
C GLY A 101 -20.14 -0.35 8.93
N ILE A 102 -19.76 0.53 8.00
CA ILE A 102 -18.75 1.57 8.20
C ILE A 102 -19.27 2.61 9.22
N ASP A 103 -18.38 3.15 10.04
CA ASP A 103 -18.69 4.27 10.94
C ASP A 103 -18.07 5.54 10.39
N MET A 104 -18.92 6.44 9.90
CA MET A 104 -18.52 7.72 9.33
C MET A 104 -17.93 8.68 10.36
N GLY A 105 -18.15 8.46 11.66
CA GLY A 105 -17.55 9.28 12.72
C GLY A 105 -16.10 8.92 13.03
N LEU A 106 -15.60 7.80 12.51
CA LEU A 106 -14.21 7.33 12.66
C LEU A 106 -13.35 7.59 11.40
N GLN A 107 -13.92 8.17 10.35
CA GLN A 107 -13.24 8.49 9.09
C GLN A 107 -13.01 9.98 8.92
#